data_AF-A0A662ZBT4-F1
#
_entry.id   AF-A0A662ZBT4-F1
#
_cell.length_a   1.000
_cell.length_b   1.000
_cell.length_c   1.000
_cell.angle_alpha   90.00
_cell.angle_beta   90.00
_cell.angle_gamma   90.00
#
_symmetry.space_group_name_H-M   'P 1'
#
loop_
_entity.id
_entity.type
_entity.pdbx_description
1 polymer ?
#
loop_
_entity_poly.entity_id
_entity_poly.type
_entity_poly.pdbx_seq_one_letter_code
_entity_poly.pdbx_strand_id
1 'polypeptide(L)'
;GFISTDSPKSGAKLAKALSSINLYEVFCAVEDERSLFTFHDNPEPKCPVGAHIHDALDLVLFDLDETLKNRLSSYKLSDLMTSLNFSIKKEKNQKIKE
;
A
#
# COMPACT_ATOMS: atom_id res chain seq x y z
N GLY A 1 -15.04 -0.11 7.66
CA GLY A 1 -13.83 0.66 7.99
C GLY A 1 -12.85 -0.20 8.77
N PHE A 2 -11.57 0.17 8.81
CA PHE A 2 -10.51 -0.58 9.51
C PHE A 2 -10.45 -0.27 11.01
N ILE A 3 -10.88 0.93 11.40
CA ILE A 3 -10.91 1.42 12.77
C ILE A 3 -12.34 1.77 13.18
N SER A 4 -12.60 1.72 14.48
CA SER A 4 -13.82 2.15 15.15
C SER A 4 -13.45 3.14 16.25
N THR A 5 -14.30 4.14 16.46
CA THR A 5 -14.13 5.18 17.48
C THR A 5 -15.34 5.18 18.40
N ASP A 6 -15.11 5.24 19.72
CA ASP A 6 -16.19 5.27 20.72
C ASP A 6 -16.33 6.70 21.25
N SER A 7 -17.28 7.50 20.76
CA SER A 7 -17.60 8.77 21.43
C SER A 7 -18.43 8.49 22.69
N PRO A 8 -18.09 9.04 23.90
CA PRO A 8 -17.21 10.18 24.18
C PRO A 8 -15.78 9.85 24.66
N LYS A 9 -15.36 8.57 24.65
CA LYS A 9 -14.03 8.17 25.13
C LYS A 9 -13.02 8.27 23.98
N SER A 10 -12.16 9.29 24.01
CA SER A 10 -11.07 9.44 23.02
C SER A 10 -10.29 8.13 22.83
N GLY A 11 -10.28 7.61 21.60
CA GLY A 11 -9.60 6.36 21.25
C GLY A 11 -10.12 5.75 19.96
N ALA A 12 -9.23 5.03 19.27
CA ALA A 12 -9.56 4.21 18.11
C ALA A 12 -9.19 2.75 18.41
N LYS A 13 -10.04 1.82 17.97
CA LYS A 13 -9.80 0.38 18.05
C LYS A 13 -9.89 -0.23 16.66
N LEU A 14 -9.18 -1.33 16.44
CA LEU A 14 -9.36 -2.12 15.23
C LEU A 14 -10.82 -2.59 15.13
N ALA A 15 -11.45 -2.28 13.99
CA ALA A 15 -12.80 -2.75 13.68
C ALA A 15 -12.81 -4.15 13.05
N LYS A 16 -11.64 -4.66 12.62
CA LYS A 16 -11.46 -6.02 12.11
C LYS A 16 -10.10 -6.60 12.52
N ALA A 17 -10.00 -7.93 12.54
CA ALA A 17 -8.76 -8.62 12.92
C ALA A 17 -7.63 -8.33 11.92
N LEU A 18 -6.38 -8.19 12.38
CA LEU A 18 -5.22 -7.91 11.51
C LEU A 18 -5.01 -8.92 10.39
N SER A 19 -5.36 -10.19 10.62
CA SER A 19 -5.29 -11.27 9.61
C SER A 19 -6.30 -11.09 8.47
N SER A 20 -7.34 -10.29 8.69
CA SER A 20 -8.36 -9.94 7.68
C SER A 20 -8.08 -8.62 6.96
N ILE A 21 -6.93 -8.00 7.20
CA ILE A 21 -6.51 -6.75 6.58
C ILE A 21 -5.27 -7.02 5.73
N ASN A 22 -5.33 -6.75 4.43
CA ASN A 22 -4.13 -6.76 3.57
C ASN A 22 -3.61 -5.35 3.29
N LEU A 23 -2.37 -5.25 2.80
CA LEU A 23 -1.76 -3.94 2.49
C LEU A 23 -2.46 -3.21 1.35
N TYR A 24 -3.06 -3.90 0.39
CA TYR A 24 -3.79 -3.24 -0.69
C TYR A 24 -5.05 -2.52 -0.17
N GLU A 25 -5.78 -3.14 0.75
CA GLU A 25 -6.91 -2.51 1.43
C GLU A 25 -6.49 -1.27 2.22
N VAL A 26 -5.30 -1.29 2.85
CA VAL A 26 -4.75 -0.13 3.55
C VAL A 26 -4.36 0.98 2.57
N PHE A 27 -3.71 0.62 1.45
CA PHE A 27 -3.39 1.55 0.37
C PHE A 27 -4.64 2.28 -0.13
N CYS A 28 -5.69 1.54 -0.50
CA CYS A 28 -6.96 2.14 -0.94
C CYS A 28 -7.71 2.94 0.15
N ALA A 29 -7.33 2.81 1.43
CA ALA A 29 -7.93 3.56 2.52
C ALA A 29 -7.32 4.95 2.69
N VAL A 30 -6.11 5.16 2.18
CA VAL A 30 -5.29 6.35 2.42
C VAL A 30 -5.06 7.11 1.11
N GLU A 31 -4.89 6.40 0.00
CA GLU A 31 -4.72 7.01 -1.32
C GLU A 31 -6.09 7.30 -1.96
N ASP A 32 -6.20 8.50 -2.52
CA ASP A 32 -7.40 8.95 -3.23
C ASP A 32 -7.55 8.25 -4.60
N GLU A 33 -6.43 7.96 -5.25
CA GLU A 33 -6.37 7.22 -6.52
C GLU A 33 -6.03 5.75 -6.30
N ARG A 34 -6.77 4.86 -6.97
CA ARG A 34 -6.54 3.41 -6.88
C ARG A 34 -5.48 2.89 -7.84
N SER A 35 -4.97 3.74 -8.73
CA SER A 35 -3.83 3.39 -9.58
C SER A 35 -2.53 3.81 -8.90
N LEU A 36 -1.52 2.95 -8.99
CA LEU A 36 -0.19 3.23 -8.47
C LEU A 36 0.63 4.14 -9.39
N PHE A 37 0.18 4.33 -10.64
CA PHE A 37 0.81 5.18 -11.62
C PHE A 37 -0.18 6.21 -12.15
N THR A 38 0.16 7.49 -12.02
CA THR A 38 -0.63 8.59 -12.59
C THR A 38 0.03 9.08 -13.86
N PHE A 39 -0.75 9.25 -14.93
CA PHE A 39 -0.29 9.84 -16.18
C PHE A 39 -0.73 11.30 -16.32
N HIS A 40 -0.03 12.02 -17.19
CA HIS A 40 -0.59 13.24 -17.75
C HIS A 40 -1.57 12.87 -18.85
N ASP A 41 -2.86 13.17 -18.63
CA ASP A 41 -3.96 12.85 -19.56
C ASP A 41 -3.82 13.48 -20.96
N ASN A 42 -2.95 14.48 -21.12
CA ASN A 42 -2.80 15.20 -22.37
C ASN A 42 -1.32 15.50 -22.69
N PRO A 43 -0.56 14.50 -23.15
CA PRO A 43 0.78 14.73 -23.69
C PRO A 43 0.76 15.68 -24.89
N GLU A 44 1.86 16.39 -25.15
CA GLU A 44 1.96 17.33 -26.29
C GLU A 44 1.90 16.59 -27.63
N PRO A 45 0.84 16.77 -28.45
CA PRO A 45 0.66 16.02 -29.69
C PRO A 45 1.66 16.41 -30.80
N LYS A 46 2.29 17.59 -30.72
CA LYS A 46 3.31 18.00 -31.69
C LYS A 46 4.69 17.39 -31.41
N CYS A 47 4.88 16.82 -30.23
CA CYS A 47 6.10 16.10 -29.89
C CYS A 47 5.94 14.63 -30.33
N PRO A 48 6.81 14.09 -31.19
CA PRO A 48 6.71 12.69 -31.63
C PRO A 48 6.73 11.68 -30.47
N VAL A 49 7.41 12.00 -29.37
CA VAL A 49 7.37 11.19 -28.14
C VAL A 49 6.04 11.36 -27.43
N GLY A 50 5.59 12.60 -27.22
CA GLY A 50 4.34 12.91 -26.52
C GLY A 50 3.13 12.28 -27.20
N ALA A 51 3.04 12.36 -28.53
CA ALA A 51 1.95 11.80 -29.31
C ALA A 51 1.80 10.27 -29.20
N HIS A 52 2.86 9.55 -28.79
CA HIS A 52 2.91 8.08 -28.78
C HIS A 52 3.30 7.47 -27.42
N ILE A 53 3.47 8.28 -26.38
CA ILE A 53 3.96 7.78 -25.09
C ILE A 53 2.97 6.82 -24.42
N HIS A 54 1.66 7.07 -24.59
CA HIS A 54 0.60 6.18 -24.10
C HIS A 54 0.59 4.85 -24.84
N ASP A 55 0.76 4.86 -26.17
CA ASP A 55 0.87 3.64 -26.98
C ASP A 55 2.00 2.73 -26.48
N ALA A 56 3.10 3.33 -26.03
CA ALA A 56 4.28 2.61 -25.56
C ALA A 56 4.17 2.10 -24.12
N LEU A 57 3.49 2.83 -23.23
CA LEU A 57 3.58 2.62 -21.78
C LEU A 57 2.30 2.13 -21.11
N ASP A 58 1.12 2.40 -21.66
CA ASP A 58 -0.15 2.13 -20.96
C ASP A 58 -0.31 0.65 -20.60
N LEU A 59 -0.04 -0.26 -21.54
CA LEU A 59 -0.15 -1.71 -21.28
C LEU A 59 0.89 -2.21 -20.28
N VAL A 60 2.12 -1.68 -20.35
CA VAL A 60 3.21 -2.08 -19.44
C VAL A 60 2.87 -1.64 -18.02
N LEU A 61 2.38 -0.42 -17.85
CA LEU A 61 2.07 0.12 -16.53
C LEU A 61 0.79 -0.47 -15.97
N PHE A 62 -0.20 -0.78 -16.81
CA PHE A 62 -1.37 -1.54 -16.38
C PHE A 62 -0.98 -2.91 -15.79
N ASP A 63 -0.10 -3.64 -16.48
CA ASP A 63 0.40 -4.94 -16.00
C ASP A 63 1.17 -4.80 -14.67
N LEU A 64 2.03 -3.79 -14.56
CA LEU A 64 2.79 -3.51 -13.33
C LEU A 64 1.87 -3.10 -12.18
N ASP A 65 0.86 -2.27 -12.44
CA ASP A 65 -0.14 -1.81 -11.47
C ASP A 65 -0.92 -3.01 -10.91
N GLU A 66 -1.47 -3.85 -11.78
CA GLU A 66 -2.19 -5.06 -11.38
C GLU A 66 -1.29 -6.06 -10.64
N THR A 67 -0.06 -6.24 -11.10
CA THR A 67 0.93 -7.08 -10.43
C THR A 67 1.21 -6.58 -9.01
N LEU A 68 1.42 -5.28 -8.84
CA LEU A 68 1.71 -4.69 -7.54
C LEU A 68 0.48 -4.72 -6.61
N LYS A 69 -0.72 -4.42 -7.10
CA LYS A 69 -1.97 -4.55 -6.34
C LYS A 69 -2.21 -5.98 -5.85
N ASN A 70 -1.99 -6.96 -6.71
CA ASN A 70 -2.09 -8.38 -6.35
C ASN A 70 -1.04 -8.75 -5.29
N ARG A 71 0.19 -8.23 -5.44
CA ARG A 71 1.27 -8.47 -4.48
C ARG A 71 0.96 -7.83 -3.12
N LEU A 72 0.48 -6.59 -3.08
CA LEU A 72 0.02 -5.93 -1.86
C LEU A 72 -1.13 -6.69 -1.18
N SER A 73 -2.04 -7.25 -1.97
CA SER A 73 -3.16 -8.05 -1.45
C SER A 73 -2.72 -9.33 -0.74
N SER A 74 -1.53 -9.85 -1.06
CA SER A 74 -0.95 -11.05 -0.44
C SER A 74 -0.34 -10.80 0.94
N TYR A 75 0.01 -9.55 1.29
CA TYR A 75 0.61 -9.22 2.59
C TYR A 75 -0.46 -8.88 3.62
N LYS A 76 -0.59 -9.67 4.69
CA LYS A 76 -1.51 -9.39 5.80
C LYS A 76 -0.84 -8.54 6.88
N LEU A 77 -1.60 -7.66 7.54
CA LEU A 77 -1.08 -6.86 8.65
C LEU A 77 -0.62 -7.72 9.84
N SER A 78 -1.21 -8.91 10.03
CA SER A 78 -0.77 -9.88 11.05
C SER A 78 0.68 -10.32 10.87
N ASP A 79 1.08 -10.53 9.62
CA ASP A 79 2.42 -11.05 9.29
C ASP A 79 3.46 -9.96 9.49
N LEU A 80 3.12 -8.73 9.08
CA LEU A 80 3.94 -7.54 9.33
C LEU A 80 4.11 -7.27 10.81
N MET A 81 3.04 -7.36 11.61
CA MET A 81 3.11 -7.19 13.06
C MET A 81 4.00 -8.25 13.71
N THR A 82 3.94 -9.49 13.22
CA THR A 82 4.80 -10.58 13.69
C THR A 82 6.27 -10.29 13.39
N SER A 83 6.57 -9.86 12.16
CA SER A 83 7.92 -9.49 11.71
C SER A 83 8.48 -8.29 12.49
N LEU A 84 7.65 -7.28 12.74
CA LEU A 84 8.02 -6.11 13.54
C LEU A 84 8.37 -6.50 14.98
N ASN A 85 7.51 -7.30 15.61
CA ASN A 85 7.76 -7.79 16.97
C ASN A 85 9.03 -8.64 17.08
N PHE A 86 9.33 -9.43 16.04
CA PHE A 86 10.58 -10.18 15.97
C PHE A 86 11.79 -9.23 15.93
N SER A 87 11.75 -8.21 15.08
CA SER A 87 12.81 -7.20 14.97
C SER A 87 13.04 -6.44 16.29
N ILE A 88 11.97 -6.01 16.96
CA ILE A 88 12.05 -5.33 18.26
C ILE A 88 12.68 -6.23 19.33
N LYS A 89 12.32 -7.52 19.38
CA LYS A 89 12.91 -8.48 20.32
C LYS A 89 14.41 -8.69 20.03
N LYS A 90 14.78 -8.79 18.75
CA LYS A 90 16.18 -8.94 18.33
C LYS A 90 17.04 -7.76 18.80
N GLU A 91 16.57 -6.53 18.61
CA GLU A 91 17.28 -5.31 19.05
C GLU A 91 17.49 -5.29 20.57
N LYS A 92 16.44 -5.59 21.35
CA LYS A 92 16.54 -5.65 22.82
C LYS A 92 17.56 -6.68 23.29
N ASN A 93 17.57 -7.86 22.66
CA ASN A 93 18.50 -8.93 23.01
C ASN A 93 19.96 -8.63 22.65
N GLN A 94 20.21 -7.70 21.70
CA GLN A 94 21.55 -7.24 21.38
C GLN A 94 22.04 -6.21 22.41
N LYS A 95 21.17 -5.27 22.81
CA LYS A 95 21.48 -4.26 23.84
C LYS A 95 21.70 -4.82 25.25
N ILE A 96 21.16 -6.00 25.56
CA ILE A 96 21.37 -6.68 26.86
C ILE A 96 22.74 -7.38 26.92
N LYS A 97 23.41 -7.57 25.78
CA LYS A 97 24.72 -8.26 25.69
C LYS A 97 25.91 -7.29 25.69
N GLU A 98 25.65 -5.99 25.69
CA GLU A 98 26.63 -4.89 25.84
C GLU A 98 26.57 -4.36 27.28
#